data_AF-A0A9D4T1J1-F1
#
_entry.id   AF-A0A9D4T1J1-F1
#
_cell.length_a   1.000
_cell.length_b   1.000
_cell.length_c   1.000
_cell.angle_alpha   90.00
_cell.angle_beta   90.00
_cell.angle_gamma   90.00
#
_symmetry.space_group_name_H-M   'P 1'
#
loop_
_entity.id
_entity.type
_entity.pdbx_description
1 polymer ?
#
loop_
_entity_poly.entity_id
_entity_poly.type
_entity_poly.pdbx_seq_one_letter_code
_entity_poly.pdbx_strand_id
1 'polypeptide(L)'
;MNKIFIDTSAMTITDNETTAKPPITCCYHTLYRPSNASSDNDTVQSDTCVPVSNDTVIMFEFIRLLCSDAEGALVYRNFHAFVIRKPEVEARCARSLGHQPTDGANDSDFGKMPPKRGKFVYSVLLVGADSLSRNNMKRSHNKTVKYLESRMQAVWLNGMNALGENTMANVVPLLTGQHIREIHRSCRKSDEDEFWDKCTFIWTMFANAGYRTLYAEDNTEISTFNYLKPGFREQPTDYYIRPFLVPFENEMGYLKPMNCYTCVGPYHVAEVVLNYTRDFAITFRNEPYFAFTWVNALTHDAASTTWGGDEIFLKFFEASTTYHMLRDSYFEGKL
;
A
#
# COMPACT_ATOMS: atom_id res chain seq x y z
N MET A 1 -4.55 16.65 -8.12
CA MET A 1 -5.01 15.82 -9.24
C MET A 1 -3.86 14.94 -9.65
N ASN A 2 -4.08 13.62 -9.73
CA ASN A 2 -3.07 12.67 -10.17
C ASN A 2 -2.95 12.76 -11.69
N LYS A 3 -1.78 13.18 -12.18
CA LYS A 3 -1.51 13.32 -13.61
C LYS A 3 -0.33 12.43 -13.98
N ILE A 4 -0.41 11.80 -15.15
CA ILE A 4 0.74 11.17 -15.78
C ILE A 4 1.30 12.12 -16.80
N PHE A 5 2.60 12.40 -16.67
CA PHE A 5 3.35 13.13 -17.66
C PHE A 5 4.22 12.13 -18.44
N ILE A 6 4.06 12.12 -19.75
CA ILE A 6 4.95 11.37 -20.64
C ILE A 6 6.02 12.35 -21.10
N ASP A 7 7.22 12.20 -20.56
CA ASP A 7 8.37 12.91 -21.07
C ASP A 7 8.82 12.28 -22.39
N THR A 8 8.29 12.79 -23.50
CA THR A 8 8.65 12.34 -24.85
C THR A 8 10.12 12.61 -25.18
N SER A 9 10.83 13.44 -24.41
CA SER A 9 12.27 13.68 -24.59
C SER A 9 13.15 12.58 -23.97
N ALA A 10 12.65 11.92 -22.91
CA ALA A 10 13.34 10.83 -22.21
C ALA A 10 13.10 9.44 -22.84
N MET A 11 12.13 9.30 -23.75
CA MET A 11 11.85 8.06 -24.49
C MET A 11 12.82 7.87 -25.67
N THR A 12 14.12 7.79 -25.37
CA THR A 12 15.17 7.51 -26.35
C THR A 12 15.45 6.02 -26.43
N ILE A 13 15.05 5.38 -27.53
CA ILE A 13 15.71 4.15 -27.99
C ILE A 13 17.04 4.59 -28.59
N THR A 14 18.15 4.29 -27.94
CA THR A 14 19.48 4.60 -28.44
C THR A 14 19.93 3.51 -29.40
N ASP A 15 19.41 3.55 -30.62
CA ASP A 15 20.11 2.98 -31.76
C ASP A 15 20.74 4.12 -32.55
N ASN A 16 22.02 3.96 -32.89
CA ASN A 16 22.90 4.96 -33.47
C ASN A 16 22.25 5.83 -34.57
N GLU A 17 22.57 7.13 -34.51
CA GLU A 17 22.69 8.07 -35.63
C GLU A 17 21.46 8.29 -36.57
N THR A 18 20.90 9.50 -36.45
CA THR A 18 20.41 10.35 -37.58
C THR A 18 19.09 10.08 -38.33
N THR A 19 18.06 9.50 -37.71
CA THR A 19 16.70 9.59 -38.27
C THR A 19 15.68 10.14 -37.28
N ALA A 20 14.76 10.97 -37.78
CA ALA A 20 13.68 11.56 -36.98
C ALA A 20 12.91 10.43 -36.28
N LYS A 21 12.82 10.53 -34.94
CA LYS A 21 12.31 9.47 -34.08
C LYS A 21 10.83 9.18 -34.37
N PRO A 22 10.42 7.92 -34.54
CA PRO A 22 9.02 7.57 -34.68
C PRO A 22 8.22 7.97 -33.42
N PRO A 23 6.98 8.45 -33.55
CA PRO A 23 6.17 8.86 -32.41
C PRO A 23 5.76 7.64 -31.57
N ILE A 24 6.08 7.67 -30.28
CA ILE A 24 5.60 6.67 -29.31
C ILE A 24 4.16 7.01 -28.93
N THR A 25 3.28 6.01 -28.99
CA THR A 25 1.89 6.15 -28.55
C THR A 25 1.69 5.36 -27.27
N CYS A 26 1.15 6.02 -26.25
CA CYS A 26 0.85 5.39 -24.97
C CYS A 26 -0.65 5.38 -24.69
N CYS A 27 -1.09 4.32 -24.01
CA CYS A 27 -2.44 4.22 -23.48
C CYS A 27 -2.40 3.41 -22.18
N TYR A 28 -3.42 3.56 -21.33
CA TYR A 28 -3.54 2.78 -20.12
C TYR A 28 -4.82 1.96 -20.07
N HIS A 29 -4.73 0.82 -19.39
CA HIS A 29 -5.88 0.06 -18.94
C HIS A 29 -6.07 0.24 -17.44
N THR A 30 -7.31 0.26 -16.98
CA THR A 30 -7.61 0.32 -15.54
C THR A 30 -7.55 -1.07 -14.94
N LEU A 31 -7.09 -1.18 -13.70
CA LEU A 31 -7.08 -2.42 -12.94
C LEU A 31 -7.99 -2.27 -11.74
N TYR A 32 -8.83 -3.27 -11.50
CA TYR A 32 -9.70 -3.30 -10.33
C TYR A 32 -10.04 -4.72 -9.93
N ARG A 33 -10.37 -4.91 -8.66
CA ARG A 33 -10.95 -6.16 -8.17
C ARG A 33 -12.46 -6.15 -8.44
N PRO A 34 -13.02 -7.14 -9.12
CA PRO A 34 -14.45 -7.17 -9.40
C PRO A 34 -15.25 -7.47 -8.12
N SER A 35 -16.47 -6.95 -8.02
CA SER A 35 -17.33 -7.15 -6.84
C SER A 35 -17.80 -8.60 -6.65
N ASN A 36 -17.71 -9.42 -7.68
CA ASN A 36 -17.99 -10.86 -7.64
C ASN A 36 -16.71 -11.71 -7.63
N ALA A 37 -15.59 -11.15 -7.17
CA ALA A 37 -14.33 -11.88 -6.99
C ALA A 37 -14.55 -13.14 -6.13
N SER A 38 -14.01 -14.25 -6.62
CA SER A 38 -14.03 -15.56 -5.97
C SER A 38 -12.73 -15.85 -5.20
N SER A 39 -11.65 -15.17 -5.56
CA SER A 39 -10.31 -15.26 -4.98
C SER A 39 -9.77 -13.89 -4.63
N ASP A 40 -8.88 -13.83 -3.64
CA ASP A 40 -8.18 -12.60 -3.25
C ASP A 40 -7.24 -12.07 -4.34
N ASN A 41 -6.85 -12.94 -5.28
CA ASN A 41 -6.00 -12.59 -6.42
C ASN A 41 -6.79 -12.10 -7.64
N ASP A 42 -8.13 -12.16 -7.61
CA ASP A 42 -8.94 -11.80 -8.77
C ASP A 42 -8.78 -10.30 -9.09
N THR A 43 -8.22 -10.03 -10.26
CA THR A 43 -8.01 -8.68 -10.79
C THR A 43 -8.47 -8.66 -12.24
N VAL A 44 -9.25 -7.64 -12.59
CA VAL A 44 -9.73 -7.41 -13.95
C VAL A 44 -9.03 -6.19 -14.53
N GLN A 45 -8.60 -6.32 -15.78
CA GLN A 45 -8.12 -5.22 -16.60
C GLN A 45 -9.26 -4.76 -17.53
N SER A 46 -9.43 -3.45 -17.73
CA SER A 46 -10.40 -2.94 -18.72
C SER A 46 -10.03 -3.37 -20.14
N ASP A 47 -11.03 -3.64 -20.98
CA ASP A 47 -10.81 -3.95 -22.40
C ASP A 47 -10.33 -2.72 -23.18
N THR A 48 -10.82 -1.53 -22.80
CA THR A 48 -10.45 -0.27 -23.44
C THR A 48 -9.09 0.21 -22.97
N CYS A 49 -8.20 0.50 -23.92
CA CYS A 49 -6.95 1.22 -23.68
C CYS A 49 -7.21 2.72 -23.89
N VAL A 50 -7.13 3.49 -22.80
CA VAL A 50 -7.39 4.94 -22.82
C VAL A 50 -6.11 5.68 -23.23
N PRO A 51 -6.10 6.46 -24.32
CA PRO A 51 -4.91 7.18 -24.76
C PRO A 51 -4.38 8.14 -23.69
N VAL A 52 -3.05 8.25 -23.59
CA VAL A 52 -2.38 9.20 -22.69
C VAL A 52 -1.78 10.33 -23.52
N SER A 53 -2.23 11.55 -23.24
CA SER A 53 -1.61 12.81 -23.68
C SER A 53 -0.85 13.51 -22.56
N ASN A 54 -0.08 14.55 -22.91
CA ASN A 54 0.65 15.43 -21.98
C ASN A 54 -0.32 16.21 -21.08
N ASP A 55 -0.72 15.61 -19.94
CA ASP A 55 -1.60 16.14 -18.88
C ASP A 55 -2.77 15.23 -18.47
N THR A 56 -2.84 14.00 -19.00
CA THR A 56 -3.93 13.06 -18.73
C THR A 56 -4.21 12.91 -17.24
N VAL A 57 -5.44 13.23 -16.84
CA VAL A 57 -5.92 13.08 -15.47
C VAL A 57 -6.33 11.63 -15.25
N ILE A 58 -5.74 10.99 -14.24
CA ILE A 58 -6.06 9.61 -13.88
C ILE A 58 -7.11 9.62 -12.78
N MET A 59 -8.24 8.98 -13.07
CA MET A 59 -9.41 8.85 -12.18
C MET A 59 -9.55 7.46 -11.56
N PHE A 60 -8.57 6.58 -11.79
CA PHE A 60 -8.57 5.20 -11.31
C PHE A 60 -7.41 4.94 -10.36
N GLU A 61 -7.67 4.14 -9.32
CA GLU A 61 -6.68 3.82 -8.30
C GLU A 61 -5.47 3.09 -8.89
N PHE A 62 -5.71 2.17 -9.83
CA PHE A 62 -4.66 1.34 -10.42
C PHE A 62 -4.78 1.33 -11.93
N ILE A 63 -3.65 1.48 -12.61
CA ILE A 63 -3.58 1.37 -14.07
C ILE A 63 -2.36 0.57 -14.51
N ARG A 64 -2.47 -0.01 -15.71
CA ARG A 64 -1.38 -0.56 -16.49
C ARG A 64 -1.14 0.33 -17.70
N LEU A 65 0.03 0.96 -17.77
CA LEU A 65 0.45 1.84 -18.85
C LEU A 65 1.25 1.04 -19.88
N LEU A 66 0.88 1.17 -21.14
CA LEU A 66 1.53 0.53 -22.29
C LEU A 66 1.92 1.62 -23.28
N CYS A 67 3.12 1.53 -23.84
CA CYS A 67 3.56 2.39 -24.94
C CYS A 67 4.18 1.56 -26.06
N SER A 68 3.80 1.90 -27.29
CA SER A 68 4.29 1.25 -28.50
C SER A 68 4.97 2.24 -29.44
N ASP A 69 5.90 1.74 -30.26
CA ASP A 69 6.48 2.48 -31.37
C ASP A 69 5.49 2.66 -32.55
N ALA A 70 5.95 3.27 -33.64
CA ALA A 70 5.11 3.56 -34.81
C ALA A 70 4.67 2.28 -35.55
N GLU A 71 5.46 1.22 -35.44
CA GLU A 71 5.19 -0.11 -35.98
C GLU A 71 4.22 -0.93 -35.09
N GLY A 72 3.91 -0.41 -33.90
CA GLY A 72 3.00 -1.03 -32.93
C GLY A 72 3.67 -2.01 -31.97
N ALA A 73 4.99 -2.14 -31.99
CA ALA A 73 5.72 -2.98 -31.05
C ALA A 73 5.76 -2.34 -29.67
N LEU A 74 5.53 -3.13 -28.62
CA LEU A 74 5.53 -2.68 -27.23
C LEU A 74 6.96 -2.32 -26.79
N VAL A 75 7.20 -1.04 -26.48
CA VAL A 75 8.52 -0.53 -26.07
C VAL A 75 8.60 -0.19 -24.58
N TYR A 76 7.45 0.05 -23.93
CA TYR A 76 7.38 0.32 -22.51
C TYR A 76 6.09 -0.24 -21.92
N ARG A 77 6.21 -0.83 -20.73
CA ARG A 77 5.06 -1.21 -19.90
C ARG A 77 5.38 -0.94 -18.44
N ASN A 78 4.41 -0.44 -17.70
CA ASN A 78 4.54 -0.29 -16.25
C ASN A 78 3.16 -0.22 -15.59
N PHE A 79 3.13 -0.34 -14.27
CA PHE A 79 1.94 -0.24 -13.46
C PHE A 79 2.06 0.98 -12.56
N HIS A 80 0.96 1.71 -12.39
CA HIS A 80 0.92 2.86 -11.49
C HIS A 80 -0.25 2.74 -10.52
N ALA A 81 0.04 3.01 -9.24
CA ALA A 81 -0.93 3.08 -8.17
C ALA A 81 -1.10 4.54 -7.70
N PHE A 82 -2.34 4.92 -7.47
CA PHE A 82 -2.75 6.26 -7.08
C PHE A 82 -3.74 6.17 -5.93
N VAL A 83 -3.64 7.07 -4.97
CA VAL A 83 -4.68 7.23 -3.97
C VAL A 83 -5.71 8.23 -4.49
N ILE A 84 -6.92 7.74 -4.73
CA ILE A 84 -8.05 8.53 -5.21
C ILE A 84 -9.17 8.46 -4.19
N ARG A 85 -9.80 9.60 -3.89
CA ARG A 85 -10.95 9.64 -2.99
C ARG A 85 -12.11 8.88 -3.59
N LYS A 86 -12.60 7.89 -2.85
CA LYS A 86 -13.73 7.04 -3.24
C LYS A 86 -15.03 7.60 -2.67
N PRO A 87 -16.00 8.04 -3.49
CA PRO A 87 -17.23 8.66 -3.00
C PRO A 87 -17.97 7.83 -1.94
N GLU A 88 -17.99 6.51 -2.08
CA GLU A 88 -18.60 5.56 -1.15
C GLU A 88 -17.90 5.52 0.22
N VAL A 89 -16.57 5.65 0.25
CA VAL A 89 -15.76 5.71 1.47
C VAL A 89 -16.00 7.02 2.18
N GLU A 90 -15.95 8.14 1.45
CA GLU A 90 -16.21 9.47 2.00
C GLU A 90 -17.62 9.58 2.57
N ALA A 91 -18.62 9.04 1.87
CA ALA A 91 -20.00 8.99 2.33
C ALA A 91 -20.15 8.12 3.60
N ARG A 92 -19.44 6.98 3.71
CA ARG A 92 -19.41 6.18 4.94
C ARG A 92 -18.80 6.97 6.10
N CYS A 93 -17.62 7.57 5.88
CA CYS A 93 -16.93 8.36 6.90
C CYS A 93 -17.79 9.52 7.43
N ALA A 94 -18.46 10.25 6.54
CA ALA A 94 -19.38 11.33 6.92
C ALA A 94 -20.52 10.84 7.82
N ARG A 95 -21.17 9.71 7.45
CA ARG A 95 -22.23 9.09 8.25
C ARG A 95 -21.74 8.68 9.65
N SER A 96 -20.59 8.00 9.73
CA SER A 96 -20.01 7.55 11.01
C SER A 96 -19.63 8.70 11.93
N LEU A 97 -19.20 9.84 11.37
CA LEU A 97 -18.84 11.04 12.13
C LEU A 97 -20.06 11.90 12.53
N GLY A 98 -21.29 11.42 12.27
CA GLY A 98 -22.53 12.13 12.62
C GLY A 98 -22.78 13.39 11.79
N HIS A 99 -22.15 13.51 10.60
CA HIS A 99 -22.48 14.57 9.65
C HIS A 99 -23.66 14.09 8.80
N GLN A 100 -24.81 14.74 8.93
CA GLN A 100 -25.87 14.60 7.92
C GLN A 100 -25.39 15.25 6.62
N PRO A 101 -25.55 14.60 5.46
CA PRO A 101 -25.33 15.25 4.18
C PRO A 101 -26.30 16.43 4.11
N THR A 102 -25.77 17.66 4.07
CA THR A 102 -26.59 18.82 3.75
C THR A 102 -26.66 18.88 2.22
N ASP A 103 -27.88 18.86 1.69
CA ASP A 103 -28.15 19.02 0.27
C ASP A 103 -27.58 20.37 -0.19
N GLY A 104 -26.39 20.36 -0.81
CA GLY A 104 -25.73 21.58 -1.32
C GLY A 104 -24.22 21.72 -1.07
N ALA A 105 -23.52 20.68 -0.61
CA ALA A 105 -22.06 20.76 -0.46
C ALA A 105 -21.36 20.77 -1.83
N ASN A 106 -20.87 21.95 -2.24
CA ASN A 106 -19.96 22.08 -3.37
C ASN A 106 -18.63 21.36 -3.05
N ASP A 107 -17.99 20.82 -4.09
CA ASP A 107 -16.73 20.05 -4.07
C ASP A 107 -15.56 20.77 -3.33
N SER A 108 -15.70 22.09 -3.10
CA SER A 108 -14.76 22.94 -2.37
C SER A 108 -14.80 22.85 -0.84
N ASP A 109 -15.78 22.16 -0.25
CA ASP A 109 -15.92 22.02 1.22
C ASP A 109 -15.40 20.70 1.79
N PHE A 110 -15.02 19.74 0.93
CA PHE A 110 -14.33 18.52 1.34
C PHE A 110 -12.89 18.84 1.78
N GLY A 111 -12.69 19.07 3.08
CA GLY A 111 -11.39 19.35 3.68
C GLY A 111 -11.40 20.38 4.82
N LYS A 112 -12.57 20.96 5.13
CA LYS A 112 -12.73 21.91 6.25
C LYS A 112 -13.74 21.39 7.26
N MET A 113 -13.36 20.43 8.11
CA MET A 113 -13.73 20.47 9.53
C MET A 113 -13.20 19.24 10.29
N PRO A 114 -12.49 19.43 11.42
CA PRO A 114 -12.34 18.36 12.39
C PRO A 114 -13.72 18.07 13.04
N PRO A 115 -13.98 16.82 13.46
CA PRO A 115 -15.26 16.48 14.07
C PRO A 115 -15.49 17.30 15.35
N LYS A 116 -16.67 17.93 15.44
CA LYS A 116 -17.15 18.54 16.69
C LYS A 116 -17.39 17.45 17.74
N ARG A 117 -16.36 17.08 18.49
CA ARG A 117 -16.41 16.49 19.84
C ARG A 117 -15.02 16.64 20.44
N GLY A 118 -14.90 17.07 21.70
CA GLY A 118 -13.65 17.28 22.42
C GLY A 118 -12.82 16.01 22.71
N LYS A 119 -12.73 15.08 21.76
CA LYS A 119 -11.81 13.95 21.75
C LYS A 119 -10.80 14.20 20.63
N PHE A 120 -9.52 14.18 20.96
CA PHE A 120 -8.45 14.14 19.98
C PHE A 120 -8.65 12.92 19.09
N VAL A 121 -8.75 13.14 17.78
CA VAL A 121 -8.89 12.08 16.78
C VAL A 121 -7.53 11.93 16.14
N TYR A 122 -6.83 10.85 16.49
CA TYR A 122 -5.53 10.55 15.91
C TYR A 122 -5.68 9.54 14.77
N SER A 123 -4.97 9.76 13.67
CA SER A 123 -4.73 8.73 12.67
C SER A 123 -3.76 7.68 13.21
N VAL A 124 -3.78 6.48 12.64
CA VAL A 124 -2.90 5.38 13.07
C VAL A 124 -2.18 4.84 11.85
N LEU A 125 -0.85 4.86 11.89
CA LEU A 125 0.00 4.32 10.83
C LEU A 125 0.88 3.23 11.44
N LEU A 126 0.63 1.99 11.03
CA LEU A 126 1.40 0.82 11.43
C LEU A 126 2.26 0.39 10.24
N VAL A 127 3.59 0.40 10.40
CA VAL A 127 4.53 -0.09 9.38
C VAL A 127 5.39 -1.17 10.00
N GLY A 128 5.31 -2.38 9.46
CA GLY A 128 6.12 -3.51 9.89
C GLY A 128 7.04 -4.02 8.79
N ALA A 129 8.11 -4.69 9.21
CA ALA A 129 9.03 -5.39 8.32
C ALA A 129 9.18 -6.84 8.79
N ASP A 130 9.07 -7.78 7.87
CA ASP A 130 9.17 -9.20 8.20
C ASP A 130 10.58 -9.58 8.65
N SER A 131 10.76 -10.61 9.48
CA SER A 131 12.08 -11.14 9.87
C SER A 131 13.13 -10.12 10.34
N LEU A 132 12.71 -8.91 10.74
CA LEU A 132 13.56 -7.90 11.33
C LEU A 132 13.46 -8.01 12.84
N SER A 133 14.58 -7.81 13.52
CA SER A 133 14.59 -7.69 14.98
C SER A 133 15.15 -6.33 15.34
N ARG A 134 14.75 -5.80 16.50
CA ARG A 134 15.34 -4.58 17.09
C ARG A 134 16.86 -4.52 16.99
N ASN A 135 17.56 -5.61 17.32
CA ASN A 135 19.03 -5.64 17.28
C ASN A 135 19.56 -5.61 15.84
N ASN A 136 18.86 -6.25 14.90
CA ASN A 136 19.22 -6.17 13.50
C ASN A 136 18.96 -4.77 12.93
N MET A 137 17.79 -4.18 13.22
CA MET A 137 17.46 -2.81 12.82
C MET A 137 18.51 -1.80 13.30
N LYS A 138 18.95 -1.88 14.56
CA LYS A 138 20.01 -1.01 15.09
C LYS A 138 21.34 -1.13 14.33
N ARG A 139 21.63 -2.28 13.72
CA ARG A 139 22.87 -2.50 12.94
C ARG A 139 22.72 -2.15 11.47
N SER A 140 21.68 -2.65 10.82
CA SER A 140 21.50 -2.53 9.36
C SER A 140 20.73 -1.28 8.93
N HIS A 141 19.97 -0.65 9.83
CA HIS A 141 19.15 0.54 9.56
C HIS A 141 19.59 1.74 10.40
N ASN A 142 20.89 2.02 10.45
CA ASN A 142 21.45 3.00 11.38
C ASN A 142 21.00 4.44 11.07
N LYS A 143 20.79 4.80 9.79
CA LYS A 143 20.34 6.14 9.40
C LYS A 143 18.89 6.32 9.79
N THR A 144 18.04 5.33 9.48
CA THR A 144 16.64 5.28 9.89
C THR A 144 16.49 5.39 11.40
N VAL A 145 17.22 4.56 12.16
CA VAL A 145 17.17 4.59 13.63
C VAL A 145 17.59 5.96 14.17
N LYS A 146 18.69 6.53 13.66
CA LYS A 146 19.13 7.86 14.07
C LYS A 146 18.08 8.92 13.77
N TYR A 147 17.42 8.85 12.62
CA TYR A 147 16.35 9.78 12.26
C TYR A 147 15.15 9.65 13.20
N LEU A 148 14.69 8.42 13.44
CA LEU A 148 13.59 8.12 14.36
C LEU A 148 13.86 8.65 15.77
N GLU A 149 15.04 8.38 16.33
CA GLU A 149 15.41 8.81 17.68
C GLU A 149 15.62 10.32 17.79
N SER A 150 16.38 10.92 16.85
CA SER A 150 16.81 12.31 16.98
C SER A 150 15.85 13.34 16.41
N ARG A 151 15.05 12.98 15.39
CA ARG A 151 14.15 13.91 14.68
C ARG A 151 12.70 13.67 15.05
N MET A 152 12.28 12.40 15.09
CA MET A 152 10.90 12.03 15.41
C MET A 152 10.66 11.77 16.90
N GLN A 153 11.74 11.71 17.71
CA GLN A 153 11.67 11.42 19.15
C GLN A 153 10.95 10.08 19.43
N ALA A 154 11.15 9.10 18.54
CA ALA A 154 10.53 7.79 18.65
C ALA A 154 11.00 7.06 19.90
N VAL A 155 10.10 6.27 20.49
CA VAL A 155 10.37 5.50 21.72
C VAL A 155 10.41 4.01 21.40
N TRP A 156 11.44 3.33 21.89
CA TRP A 156 11.53 1.88 21.81
C TRP A 156 10.60 1.20 22.82
N LEU A 157 9.66 0.38 22.32
CA LEU A 157 8.79 -0.46 23.15
C LEU A 157 9.53 -1.71 23.61
N ASN A 158 10.41 -1.57 24.60
CA ASN A 158 11.31 -2.65 25.04
C ASN A 158 10.62 -3.91 25.59
N GLY A 159 9.35 -3.81 26.00
CA GLY A 159 8.54 -4.94 26.48
C GLY A 159 7.74 -5.66 25.38
N MET A 160 7.74 -5.13 24.15
CA MET A 160 7.03 -5.74 23.04
C MET A 160 7.83 -6.93 22.50
N ASN A 161 7.19 -8.09 22.41
CA ASN A 161 7.82 -9.34 21.99
C ASN A 161 6.98 -10.04 20.91
N ALA A 162 7.64 -10.88 20.13
CA ALA A 162 6.96 -11.80 19.24
C ALA A 162 6.15 -12.82 20.05
N LEU A 163 4.95 -13.15 19.57
CA LEU A 163 4.06 -14.16 20.14
C LEU A 163 4.27 -15.55 19.53
N GLY A 164 4.90 -15.62 18.36
CA GLY A 164 5.23 -16.86 17.68
C GLY A 164 6.41 -16.70 16.71
N GLU A 165 6.77 -17.78 16.04
CA GLU A 165 7.94 -17.82 15.16
C GLU A 165 7.70 -17.14 13.80
N ASN A 166 6.47 -17.26 13.26
CA ASN A 166 6.15 -16.78 11.90
C ASN A 166 5.32 -15.50 11.92
N THR A 167 5.30 -14.80 10.79
CA THR A 167 4.60 -13.53 10.54
C THR A 167 3.13 -13.58 10.97
N MET A 168 2.39 -14.59 10.50
CA MET A 168 0.97 -14.75 10.83
C MET A 168 0.70 -14.81 12.34
N ALA A 169 1.48 -15.59 13.09
CA ALA A 169 1.30 -15.73 14.54
C ALA A 169 1.55 -14.43 15.31
N ASN A 170 2.20 -13.46 14.68
CA ASN A 170 2.55 -12.16 15.24
C ASN A 170 1.64 -11.03 14.76
N VAL A 171 1.18 -11.09 13.51
CA VAL A 171 0.37 -10.06 12.85
C VAL A 171 -1.11 -10.28 13.14
N VAL A 172 -1.59 -11.53 13.17
CA VAL A 172 -2.99 -11.85 13.49
C VAL A 172 -3.38 -11.32 14.88
N PRO A 173 -2.62 -11.57 15.97
CA PRO A 173 -3.01 -11.05 17.28
C PRO A 173 -2.87 -9.53 17.38
N LEU A 174 -1.93 -8.93 16.64
CA LEU A 174 -1.80 -7.47 16.57
C LEU A 174 -3.06 -6.83 15.99
N LEU A 175 -3.64 -7.44 14.95
CA LEU A 175 -4.77 -6.86 14.22
C LEU A 175 -6.14 -7.34 14.69
N THR A 176 -6.23 -8.46 15.40
CA THR A 176 -7.51 -9.02 15.88
C THR A 176 -7.65 -8.97 17.40
N GLY A 177 -6.55 -8.78 18.13
CA GLY A 177 -6.49 -8.95 19.58
C GLY A 177 -6.61 -10.41 20.02
N GLN A 178 -6.55 -11.38 19.10
CA GLN A 178 -6.76 -12.80 19.37
C GLN A 178 -5.54 -13.64 18.97
N HIS A 179 -5.21 -14.62 19.81
CA HIS A 179 -4.20 -15.62 19.46
C HIS A 179 -4.71 -16.51 18.31
N ILE A 180 -3.82 -17.07 17.49
CA ILE A 180 -4.21 -17.90 16.32
C ILE A 180 -5.12 -19.08 16.72
N ARG A 181 -4.91 -19.66 17.90
CA ARG A 181 -5.77 -20.73 18.46
C ARG A 181 -7.20 -20.27 18.79
N GLU A 182 -7.40 -18.98 19.06
CA GLU A 182 -8.72 -18.40 19.31
C GLU A 182 -9.43 -18.06 18.01
N ILE A 183 -8.68 -17.59 17.00
CA ILE A 183 -9.17 -17.42 15.62
C ILE A 183 -9.75 -18.73 15.08
N HIS A 184 -9.05 -19.85 15.27
CA HIS A 184 -9.52 -21.16 14.82
C HIS A 184 -10.81 -21.65 15.48
N ARG A 185 -11.12 -21.13 16.66
CA ARG A 185 -12.35 -21.47 17.39
C ARG A 185 -13.48 -20.50 17.09
N SER A 186 -13.18 -19.27 16.66
CA SER A 186 -14.15 -18.18 16.55
C SER A 186 -14.60 -17.93 15.11
N CYS A 187 -13.67 -17.63 14.21
CA CYS A 187 -13.99 -17.10 12.88
C CYS A 187 -13.43 -17.91 11.71
N ARG A 188 -12.38 -18.73 11.90
CA ARG A 188 -11.68 -19.42 10.79
C ARG A 188 -11.21 -20.82 11.18
N LYS A 189 -12.01 -21.85 10.93
CA LYS A 189 -11.74 -23.24 11.37
C LYS A 189 -10.66 -23.96 10.57
N SER A 190 -10.52 -23.65 9.28
CA SER A 190 -9.51 -24.24 8.38
C SER A 190 -8.64 -23.14 7.81
N ASP A 191 -7.33 -23.38 7.76
CA ASP A 191 -6.40 -22.47 7.11
C ASP A 191 -6.43 -22.56 5.59
N GLU A 192 -6.72 -23.72 5.03
CA GLU A 192 -6.62 -23.96 3.59
C GLU A 192 -7.92 -23.57 2.86
N ASP A 193 -9.06 -23.68 3.52
CA ASP A 193 -10.37 -23.59 2.86
C ASP A 193 -11.21 -22.36 3.22
N GLU A 194 -10.89 -21.70 4.34
CA GLU A 194 -11.68 -20.56 4.83
C GLU A 194 -10.95 -19.23 4.62
N PHE A 195 -11.68 -18.25 4.11
CA PHE A 195 -11.21 -16.87 3.99
C PHE A 195 -11.24 -16.15 5.34
N TRP A 196 -10.48 -15.05 5.46
CA TRP A 196 -10.39 -14.25 6.68
C TRP A 196 -11.61 -13.35 6.97
N ASP A 197 -12.58 -13.27 6.06
CA ASP A 197 -13.71 -12.33 6.09
C ASP A 197 -14.59 -12.41 7.35
N LYS A 198 -14.68 -13.59 7.98
CA LYS A 198 -15.46 -13.78 9.21
C LYS A 198 -14.76 -13.23 10.46
N CYS A 199 -13.46 -12.93 10.37
CA CYS A 199 -12.68 -12.47 11.51
C CYS A 199 -12.83 -10.96 11.70
N THR A 200 -12.92 -10.52 12.95
CA THR A 200 -12.99 -9.10 13.27
C THR A 200 -11.59 -8.53 13.39
N PHE A 201 -11.21 -7.69 12.44
CA PHE A 201 -9.95 -6.97 12.46
C PHE A 201 -10.13 -5.53 12.95
N ILE A 202 -9.06 -4.96 13.50
CA ILE A 202 -9.04 -3.60 14.04
C ILE A 202 -9.33 -2.55 12.97
N TRP A 203 -8.93 -2.78 11.72
CA TRP A 203 -9.29 -1.89 10.61
C TRP A 203 -10.81 -1.80 10.41
N THR A 204 -11.57 -2.88 10.61
CA THR A 204 -13.03 -2.86 10.52
C THR A 204 -13.63 -1.97 11.62
N MET A 205 -13.02 -1.99 12.82
CA MET A 205 -13.43 -1.11 13.92
C MET A 205 -13.15 0.37 13.59
N PHE A 206 -11.99 0.66 13.00
CA PHE A 206 -11.64 2.00 12.53
C PHE A 206 -12.57 2.48 11.40
N ALA A 207 -12.84 1.62 10.40
CA ALA A 207 -13.76 1.92 9.31
C ALA A 207 -15.16 2.31 9.85
N ASN A 208 -15.67 1.55 10.82
CA ASN A 208 -16.95 1.83 11.47
C ASN A 208 -16.92 3.15 12.27
N ALA A 209 -15.77 3.51 12.84
CA ALA A 209 -15.55 4.78 13.54
C ALA A 209 -15.35 5.99 12.58
N GLY A 210 -15.46 5.80 11.27
CA GLY A 210 -15.36 6.86 10.27
C GLY A 210 -13.94 7.14 9.78
N TYR A 211 -13.01 6.20 9.99
CA TYR A 211 -11.66 6.27 9.45
C TYR A 211 -11.63 5.72 8.02
N ARG A 212 -10.66 6.21 7.25
CA ARG A 212 -10.25 5.58 5.98
C ARG A 212 -9.22 4.51 6.28
N THR A 213 -9.35 3.34 5.68
CA THR A 213 -8.53 2.19 6.02
C THR A 213 -7.65 1.77 4.86
N LEU A 214 -6.38 1.45 5.14
CA LEU A 214 -5.43 0.94 4.16
C LEU A 214 -4.79 -0.36 4.66
N TYR A 215 -4.68 -1.34 3.76
CA TYR A 215 -3.82 -2.50 3.91
C TYR A 215 -2.91 -2.64 2.68
N ALA A 216 -1.60 -2.56 2.91
CA ALA A 216 -0.59 -2.72 1.87
C ALA A 216 0.49 -3.73 2.30
N GLU A 217 0.68 -4.79 1.52
CA GLU A 217 1.73 -5.78 1.76
C GLU A 217 2.33 -6.26 0.44
N ASP A 218 3.65 -6.31 0.37
CA ASP A 218 4.40 -6.78 -0.80
C ASP A 218 4.53 -8.31 -0.84
N ASN A 219 5.05 -8.85 -1.95
CA ASN A 219 5.26 -10.29 -2.15
C ASN A 219 3.98 -11.09 -2.01
N THR A 220 3.07 -10.87 -2.96
CA THR A 220 1.69 -11.36 -2.92
C THR A 220 1.54 -12.86 -2.73
N GLU A 221 2.50 -13.68 -3.20
CA GLU A 221 2.50 -15.14 -3.02
C GLU A 221 2.73 -15.57 -1.57
N ILE A 222 3.57 -14.85 -0.83
CA ILE A 222 3.95 -15.19 0.56
C ILE A 222 3.40 -14.21 1.60
N SER A 223 2.59 -13.23 1.16
CA SER A 223 1.95 -12.26 2.05
C SER A 223 1.17 -12.94 3.18
N THR A 224 1.13 -12.26 4.33
CA THR A 224 0.71 -12.76 5.64
C THR A 224 -0.60 -13.56 5.62
N PHE A 225 -1.59 -13.09 4.86
CA PHE A 225 -2.92 -13.71 4.82
C PHE A 225 -3.14 -14.67 3.65
N ASN A 226 -2.19 -14.76 2.71
CA ASN A 226 -2.31 -15.53 1.47
C ASN A 226 -1.30 -16.69 1.35
N TYR A 227 -0.22 -16.72 2.15
CA TYR A 227 0.71 -17.84 2.12
C TYR A 227 0.02 -19.16 2.51
N LEU A 228 -0.13 -20.06 1.53
CA LEU A 228 -0.87 -21.32 1.63
C LEU A 228 -2.33 -21.15 2.09
N LYS A 229 -2.93 -19.98 1.81
CA LYS A 229 -4.24 -19.56 2.33
C LYS A 229 -5.02 -18.81 1.25
N PRO A 230 -6.36 -18.86 1.28
CA PRO A 230 -7.18 -18.19 0.27
C PRO A 230 -7.21 -16.66 0.40
N GLY A 231 -6.71 -16.07 1.49
CA GLY A 231 -6.76 -14.63 1.72
C GLY A 231 -8.15 -14.13 2.12
N PHE A 232 -8.56 -13.00 1.54
CA PHE A 232 -9.87 -12.38 1.72
C PHE A 232 -10.74 -12.55 0.49
N ARG A 233 -12.05 -12.81 0.67
CA ARG A 233 -13.01 -12.85 -0.43
C ARG A 233 -13.55 -11.46 -0.76
N GLU A 234 -13.84 -10.69 0.27
CA GLU A 234 -14.19 -9.28 0.20
C GLU A 234 -12.95 -8.44 0.48
N GLN A 235 -12.87 -7.26 -0.14
CA GLN A 235 -11.73 -6.39 0.10
C GLN A 235 -11.68 -5.96 1.60
N PRO A 236 -10.55 -6.18 2.31
CA PRO A 236 -10.51 -6.02 3.77
C PRO A 236 -10.49 -4.56 4.25
N THR A 237 -10.07 -3.62 3.40
CA THR A 237 -9.91 -2.19 3.71
C THR A 237 -10.34 -1.33 2.53
N ASP A 238 -10.51 -0.02 2.74
CA ASP A 238 -10.92 0.92 1.69
C ASP A 238 -9.90 1.00 0.56
N TYR A 239 -8.62 0.94 0.92
CA TYR A 239 -7.47 1.02 0.02
C TYR A 239 -6.63 -0.25 0.21
N TYR A 240 -6.77 -1.17 -0.75
CA TYR A 240 -6.11 -2.47 -0.71
C TYR A 240 -5.22 -2.63 -1.93
N ILE A 241 -3.91 -2.75 -1.71
CA ILE A 241 -2.94 -2.69 -2.83
C ILE A 241 -2.83 -3.99 -3.63
N ARG A 242 -3.34 -5.12 -3.12
CA ARG A 242 -3.15 -6.44 -3.75
C ARG A 242 -3.63 -6.52 -5.21
N PRO A 243 -4.79 -5.95 -5.61
CA PRO A 243 -5.23 -5.98 -7.02
C PRO A 243 -4.25 -5.28 -7.98
N PHE A 244 -3.42 -4.38 -7.46
CA PHE A 244 -2.32 -3.79 -8.20
C PHE A 244 -1.07 -4.66 -8.18
N LEU A 245 -0.68 -5.17 -7.01
CA LEU A 245 0.57 -5.91 -6.86
C LEU A 245 0.56 -7.27 -7.54
N VAL A 246 -0.56 -8.00 -7.56
CA VAL A 246 -0.63 -9.34 -8.16
C VAL A 246 -0.23 -9.31 -9.64
N PRO A 247 -0.88 -8.52 -10.54
CA PRO A 247 -0.45 -8.46 -11.92
C PRO A 247 0.92 -7.78 -12.07
N PHE A 248 1.25 -6.81 -11.22
CA PHE A 248 2.53 -6.11 -11.31
C PHE A 248 3.72 -7.04 -11.00
N GLU A 249 3.67 -7.79 -9.90
CA GLU A 249 4.69 -8.79 -9.55
C GLU A 249 4.77 -9.90 -10.59
N ASN A 250 3.63 -10.39 -11.08
CA ASN A 250 3.59 -11.46 -12.09
C ASN A 250 4.19 -11.03 -13.44
N GLU A 251 3.94 -9.79 -13.89
CA GLU A 251 4.39 -9.32 -15.20
C GLU A 251 5.75 -8.61 -15.20
N MET A 252 6.10 -7.99 -14.07
CA MET A 252 7.28 -7.10 -13.96
C MET A 252 8.29 -7.58 -12.91
N GLY A 253 7.97 -8.59 -12.10
CA GLY A 253 8.90 -9.18 -11.16
C GLY A 253 9.97 -10.00 -11.90
N TYR A 254 11.24 -9.62 -11.74
CA TYR A 254 12.36 -10.31 -12.42
C TYR A 254 13.50 -10.72 -11.49
N LEU A 255 13.63 -10.06 -10.33
CA LEU A 255 14.65 -10.39 -9.33
C LEU A 255 13.98 -11.01 -8.11
N LYS A 256 13.95 -12.34 -8.06
CA LYS A 256 13.36 -13.14 -6.97
C LYS A 256 14.42 -14.02 -6.30
N PRO A 257 15.32 -13.46 -5.46
CA PRO A 257 16.23 -14.29 -4.69
C PRO A 257 15.43 -15.14 -3.70
N MET A 258 15.35 -16.44 -3.94
CA MET A 258 14.54 -17.39 -3.17
C MET A 258 13.02 -17.14 -3.28
N ASN A 259 12.39 -16.61 -2.23
CA ASN A 259 10.93 -16.60 -2.11
C ASN A 259 10.32 -15.22 -2.39
N CYS A 260 11.10 -14.14 -2.20
CA CYS A 260 10.63 -12.77 -2.37
C CYS A 260 11.13 -12.14 -3.67
N TYR A 261 10.26 -11.39 -4.36
CA TYR A 261 10.71 -10.39 -5.31
C TYR A 261 11.40 -9.25 -4.55
N THR A 262 12.63 -8.92 -4.92
CA THR A 262 13.32 -7.71 -4.46
C THR A 262 12.93 -6.53 -5.35
N CYS A 263 12.94 -6.74 -6.67
CA CYS A 263 12.62 -5.71 -7.66
C CYS A 263 11.47 -6.14 -8.58
N VAL A 264 10.58 -5.19 -8.84
CA VAL A 264 9.44 -5.31 -9.75
C VAL A 264 9.45 -4.10 -10.67
N GLY A 265 9.72 -4.33 -11.96
CA GLY A 265 10.05 -3.27 -12.90
C GLY A 265 11.27 -2.47 -12.42
N PRO A 266 11.28 -1.13 -12.52
CA PRO A 266 12.42 -0.33 -12.11
C PRO A 266 12.49 -0.08 -10.59
N TYR A 267 11.58 -0.64 -9.80
CA TYR A 267 11.42 -0.32 -8.38
C TYR A 267 11.79 -1.48 -7.47
N HIS A 268 12.30 -1.16 -6.29
CA HIS A 268 12.31 -2.11 -5.19
C HIS A 268 10.87 -2.31 -4.68
N VAL A 269 10.38 -3.54 -4.49
CA VAL A 269 8.95 -3.76 -4.20
C VAL A 269 8.51 -3.16 -2.85
N ALA A 270 9.40 -3.17 -1.84
CA ALA A 270 9.18 -2.42 -0.60
C ALA A 270 8.91 -0.92 -0.80
N GLU A 271 9.61 -0.28 -1.75
CA GLU A 271 9.41 1.13 -2.08
C GLU A 271 8.03 1.35 -2.69
N VAL A 272 7.52 0.40 -3.47
CA VAL A 272 6.18 0.48 -4.08
C VAL A 272 5.09 0.54 -3.01
N VAL A 273 5.11 -0.38 -2.03
CA VAL A 273 4.10 -0.40 -0.94
C VAL A 273 4.24 0.78 0.01
N LEU A 274 5.48 1.19 0.32
CA LEU A 274 5.73 2.36 1.18
C LEU A 274 5.34 3.67 0.50
N ASN A 275 5.56 3.81 -0.81
CA ASN A 275 5.13 4.98 -1.58
C ASN A 275 3.60 5.06 -1.63
N TYR A 276 2.91 3.94 -1.87
CA TYR A 276 1.44 3.91 -1.84
C TYR A 276 0.88 4.30 -0.45
N THR A 277 1.50 3.80 0.61
CA THR A 277 1.18 4.16 2.00
C THR A 277 1.44 5.63 2.29
N ARG A 278 2.55 6.18 1.82
CA ARG A 278 2.89 7.60 1.94
C ARG A 278 1.82 8.46 1.25
N ASP A 279 1.51 8.14 0.00
CA ASP A 279 0.55 8.92 -0.79
C ASP A 279 -0.85 8.86 -0.15
N PHE A 280 -1.21 7.73 0.47
CA PHE A 280 -2.44 7.59 1.26
C PHE A 280 -2.45 8.52 2.47
N ALA A 281 -1.41 8.47 3.30
CA ALA A 281 -1.29 9.30 4.50
C ALA A 281 -1.24 10.80 4.15
N ILE A 282 -0.60 11.18 3.04
CA ILE A 282 -0.58 12.56 2.55
C ILE A 282 -1.98 13.01 2.11
N THR A 283 -2.70 12.16 1.38
CA THR A 283 -4.05 12.44 0.84
C THR A 283 -5.07 12.69 1.94
N PHE A 284 -4.93 11.99 3.06
CA PHE A 284 -5.84 12.03 4.20
C PHE A 284 -5.23 12.62 5.46
N ARG A 285 -4.15 13.41 5.35
CA ARG A 285 -3.44 13.97 6.51
C ARG A 285 -4.31 14.83 7.45
N ASN A 286 -5.45 15.33 6.95
CA ASN A 286 -6.38 16.17 7.71
C ASN A 286 -7.63 15.39 8.16
N GLU A 287 -7.68 14.09 7.89
CA GLU A 287 -8.80 13.23 8.19
C GLU A 287 -8.35 11.96 8.92
N PRO A 288 -9.19 11.38 9.78
CA PRO A 288 -8.84 10.14 10.45
C PRO A 288 -8.61 9.00 9.45
N TYR A 289 -7.46 8.35 9.57
CA TYR A 289 -7.13 7.15 8.81
C TYR A 289 -6.46 6.09 9.69
N PHE A 290 -6.63 4.82 9.31
CA PHE A 290 -5.89 3.67 9.82
C PHE A 290 -5.17 3.02 8.65
N ALA A 291 -3.85 2.92 8.71
CA ALA A 291 -3.05 2.29 7.68
C ALA A 291 -2.20 1.19 8.31
N PHE A 292 -2.28 -0.01 7.75
CA PHE A 292 -1.41 -1.13 8.07
C PHE A 292 -0.59 -1.50 6.83
N THR A 293 0.73 -1.38 6.94
CA THR A 293 1.68 -1.70 5.88
C THR A 293 2.69 -2.71 6.37
N TRP A 294 2.90 -3.78 5.60
CA TRP A 294 3.85 -4.85 5.93
C TRP A 294 4.83 -5.08 4.77
N VAL A 295 6.12 -5.15 5.06
CA VAL A 295 7.19 -5.27 4.06
C VAL A 295 7.94 -6.59 4.26
N ASN A 296 7.90 -7.48 3.26
CA ASN A 296 8.58 -8.77 3.25
C ASN A 296 9.93 -8.73 2.52
N ALA A 297 10.04 -8.00 1.41
CA ALA A 297 11.15 -8.09 0.46
C ALA A 297 12.55 -7.77 1.02
N LEU A 298 12.63 -6.93 2.06
CA LEU A 298 13.91 -6.42 2.56
C LEU A 298 14.66 -7.45 3.42
N THR A 299 13.93 -8.37 4.04
CA THR A 299 14.37 -8.98 5.30
C THR A 299 13.95 -10.44 5.46
N HIS A 300 12.99 -10.94 4.67
CA HIS A 300 12.45 -12.31 4.79
C HIS A 300 13.51 -13.40 4.58
N ASP A 301 14.29 -13.28 3.51
CA ASP A 301 15.10 -14.38 2.98
C ASP A 301 16.58 -14.34 3.43
N ALA A 302 17.13 -13.16 3.71
CA ALA A 302 18.50 -13.05 4.21
C ALA A 302 18.71 -11.81 5.09
N ALA A 303 19.39 -11.99 6.22
CA ALA A 303 19.78 -10.86 7.06
C ALA A 303 20.73 -9.87 6.34
N SER A 304 21.44 -10.32 5.30
CA SER A 304 22.36 -9.50 4.51
C SER A 304 21.66 -8.56 3.52
N THR A 305 20.41 -8.84 3.10
CA THR A 305 19.64 -7.93 2.23
C THR A 305 19.10 -6.73 2.99
N THR A 306 19.03 -6.83 4.34
CA THR A 306 18.47 -5.79 5.22
C THR A 306 19.19 -4.43 5.10
N TRP A 307 20.47 -4.41 4.72
CA TRP A 307 21.25 -3.18 4.57
C TRP A 307 20.75 -2.29 3.41
N GLY A 308 20.14 -2.88 2.38
CA GLY A 308 19.51 -2.14 1.28
C GLY A 308 18.23 -1.41 1.70
N GLY A 309 17.64 -1.79 2.84
CA GLY A 309 16.40 -1.22 3.37
C GLY A 309 16.55 0.11 4.09
N ASP A 310 17.74 0.46 4.59
CA ASP A 310 17.93 1.66 5.42
C ASP A 310 17.53 2.95 4.67
N GLU A 311 17.96 3.11 3.42
CA GLU A 311 17.60 4.29 2.62
C GLU A 311 16.10 4.32 2.28
N ILE A 312 15.48 3.16 2.06
CA ILE A 312 14.06 3.08 1.72
C ILE A 312 13.21 3.52 2.92
N PHE A 313 13.50 2.98 4.11
CA PHE A 313 12.79 3.39 5.33
C PHE A 313 13.11 4.84 5.70
N LEU A 314 14.36 5.28 5.62
CA LEU A 314 14.74 6.66 5.90
C LEU A 314 13.92 7.65 5.05
N LYS A 315 13.88 7.45 3.72
CA LYS A 315 13.10 8.29 2.82
C LYS A 315 11.61 8.33 3.20
N PHE A 316 11.04 7.19 3.61
CA PHE A 316 9.66 7.12 4.07
C PHE A 316 9.41 7.96 5.34
N PHE A 317 10.31 7.89 6.33
CA PHE A 317 10.17 8.66 7.57
C PHE A 317 10.48 10.15 7.41
N GLU A 318 11.43 10.50 6.55
CA GLU A 318 11.71 11.89 6.16
C GLU A 318 10.49 12.51 5.45
N ALA A 319 9.88 11.78 4.52
CA ALA A 319 8.63 12.19 3.87
C ALA A 319 7.50 12.34 4.89
N SER A 320 7.39 11.42 5.86
CA SER A 320 6.38 11.48 6.93
C SER A 320 6.44 12.77 7.73
N THR A 321 7.65 13.25 8.00
CA THR A 321 7.87 14.52 8.71
C THR A 321 7.57 15.72 7.80
N THR A 322 8.10 15.69 6.57
CA THR A 322 8.00 16.78 5.58
C THR A 322 6.56 17.06 5.18
N TYR A 323 5.77 16.01 4.98
CA TYR A 323 4.37 16.13 4.56
C TYR A 323 3.37 16.05 5.72
N HIS A 324 3.86 16.06 6.96
CA HIS A 324 3.04 16.06 8.16
C HIS A 324 2.06 14.88 8.23
N MET A 325 2.48 13.69 7.76
CA MET A 325 1.68 12.46 7.81
C MET A 325 1.30 12.07 9.25
N LEU A 326 2.11 12.49 10.24
CA LEU A 326 1.95 12.10 11.65
C LEU A 326 1.55 13.24 12.59
N ARG A 327 1.07 14.38 12.05
CA ARG A 327 0.81 15.59 12.85
C ARG A 327 -0.22 15.39 13.96
N ASP A 328 -1.12 14.44 13.76
CA ASP A 328 -2.03 13.90 14.77
C ASP A 328 -2.13 12.39 14.54
N SER A 329 -1.00 11.67 14.60
CA SER A 329 -1.02 10.22 14.37
C SER A 329 -0.18 9.44 15.39
N TYR A 330 -0.67 8.27 15.79
CA TYR A 330 0.14 7.27 16.49
C TYR A 330 0.84 6.39 15.45
N PHE A 331 2.16 6.28 15.57
CA PHE A 331 2.98 5.38 14.77
C PHE A 331 3.52 4.27 15.66
N GLU A 332 3.24 3.03 15.29
CA GLU A 332 3.87 1.85 15.89
C GLU A 332 4.55 1.04 14.78
N GLY A 333 5.87 0.94 14.90
CA GLY A 333 6.67 0.06 14.07
C GLY A 333 6.88 -1.27 14.78
N LYS A 334 6.46 -2.38 14.16
CA LYS A 334 6.85 -3.73 14.59
C LYS A 334 8.00 -4.18 13.68
N LEU A 335 9.21 -4.06 14.22
CA LEU A 335 10.49 -4.22 13.51
C LEU A 335 11.47 -5.08 14.31
#